data_AF-A0A4Y2R1W9-F1
#
_entry.id   AF-A0A4Y2R1W9-F1
#
_cell.length_a   1.000
_cell.length_b   1.000
_cell.length_c   1.000
_cell.angle_alpha   90.00
_cell.angle_beta   90.00
_cell.angle_gamma   90.00
#
_symmetry.space_group_name_H-M   'P 1'
#
loop_
_entity.id
_entity.type
_entity.pdbx_description
1 polymer ?
#
loop_
_entity_poly.entity_id
_entity_poly.type
_entity_poly.pdbx_seq_one_letter_code
_entity_poly.pdbx_strand_id
1 'polypeptide(L)'
;MPETGPLTRSMDKQVEKLFAMMAEMKAGQEEMRVAQAGLEQKMEAGREEMRSGQERLEQDLRSGQERMDKGQEEVKGMIDEPVRITAEVLQGIPADKLTDLASIEKALESRFGDSHLIQFYRTELKTRRQKPEESLQVLAADVERLMSLAYTECPLDIWESLAVQFFVDAIRYEKTQLSTRLMDLTDLKSALVYSIKFESAKTASKISIHARSIDTEDGTWKERDDKFESL
;
A
#
# COMPACT_ATOMS: atom_id res chain seq x y z
N MET A 1 -52.74 64.63 -32.38
CA MET A 1 -51.91 63.42 -32.25
C MET A 1 -52.64 62.31 -32.98
N PRO A 2 -52.07 61.65 -34.00
CA PRO A 2 -52.78 60.58 -34.69
C PRO A 2 -52.61 59.28 -33.90
N GLU A 3 -53.73 58.64 -33.58
CA GLU A 3 -53.76 57.31 -32.99
C GLU A 3 -53.33 56.27 -34.02
N THR A 4 -52.33 55.48 -33.65
CA THR A 4 -51.88 54.31 -34.41
C THR A 4 -52.93 53.18 -34.27
N GLY A 5 -53.52 52.77 -35.39
CA GLY A 5 -54.65 51.82 -35.42
C GLY A 5 -54.30 50.36 -35.07
N PRO A 6 -55.31 49.46 -34.97
CA PRO A 6 -55.16 48.06 -34.53
C PRO A 6 -54.20 47.20 -35.36
N LEU A 7 -53.94 47.59 -36.61
CA LEU A 7 -53.06 46.90 -37.56
C LEU A 7 -51.57 47.01 -37.19
N THR A 8 -51.09 48.16 -36.70
CA THR A 8 -49.67 48.34 -36.34
C THR A 8 -49.31 47.51 -35.10
N ARG A 9 -50.22 47.47 -34.12
CA ARG A 9 -50.06 46.66 -32.89
C ARG A 9 -50.06 45.14 -33.13
N SER A 10 -50.69 44.70 -34.23
CA SER A 10 -50.70 43.29 -34.65
C SER A 10 -49.40 42.89 -35.33
N MET A 11 -48.85 43.76 -36.20
CA MET A 11 -47.53 43.55 -36.82
C MET A 11 -46.42 43.50 -35.77
N ASP A 12 -46.44 44.40 -34.76
CA ASP A 12 -45.44 44.41 -33.68
C ASP A 12 -45.44 43.09 -32.89
N LYS A 13 -46.61 42.52 -32.58
CA LYS A 13 -46.72 41.21 -31.92
C LYS A 13 -46.16 40.05 -32.75
N GLN A 14 -46.30 40.12 -34.08
CA GLN A 14 -45.73 39.09 -34.97
C GLN A 14 -44.20 39.18 -35.03
N VAL A 15 -43.65 40.40 -35.07
CA VAL A 15 -42.19 40.63 -35.02
C VAL A 15 -41.61 40.20 -33.67
N GLU A 16 -42.29 40.51 -32.56
CA GLU A 16 -41.86 40.10 -31.21
C GLU A 16 -41.89 38.58 -31.02
N LYS A 17 -42.90 37.90 -31.58
CA LYS A 17 -42.95 36.43 -31.64
C LYS A 17 -41.80 35.85 -32.48
N LEU A 18 -41.41 36.51 -33.56
CA LEU A 18 -40.27 36.10 -34.40
C LEU A 18 -38.93 36.24 -33.63
N PHE A 19 -38.75 37.31 -32.84
CA PHE A 19 -37.57 37.49 -31.99
C PHE A 19 -37.49 36.45 -30.87
N ALA A 20 -38.61 36.14 -30.22
CA ALA A 20 -38.64 35.07 -29.22
C ALA A 20 -38.25 33.71 -29.82
N MET A 21 -38.77 33.40 -31.01
CA MET A 21 -38.45 32.15 -31.71
C MET A 21 -36.98 32.07 -32.14
N MET A 22 -36.38 33.19 -32.57
CA MET A 22 -34.94 33.26 -32.84
C MET A 22 -34.10 33.10 -31.57
N ALA A 23 -34.53 33.68 -30.45
CA ALA A 23 -33.84 33.53 -29.17
C ALA A 23 -33.87 32.07 -28.68
N GLU A 24 -35.02 31.40 -28.78
CA GLU A 24 -35.16 29.97 -28.46
C GLU A 24 -34.30 29.10 -29.38
N MET A 25 -34.28 29.37 -30.69
CA MET A 25 -33.43 28.64 -31.63
C MET A 25 -31.95 28.81 -31.31
N LYS A 26 -31.53 30.03 -30.96
CA LYS A 26 -30.14 30.34 -30.61
C LYS A 26 -29.74 29.71 -29.27
N ALA A 27 -30.65 29.68 -28.30
CA ALA A 27 -30.45 28.98 -27.04
C ALA A 27 -30.31 27.47 -27.25
N GLY A 28 -31.21 26.86 -28.04
CA GLY A 28 -31.14 25.43 -28.38
C GLY A 28 -29.88 25.07 -29.18
N GLN A 29 -29.40 25.97 -30.05
CA GLN A 29 -28.12 25.80 -30.74
C GLN A 29 -26.92 25.85 -29.77
N GLU A 30 -26.91 26.77 -28.82
CA GLU A 30 -25.82 26.83 -27.83
C GLU A 30 -25.86 25.65 -26.86
N GLU A 31 -27.04 25.20 -26.43
CA GLU A 31 -27.19 23.98 -25.64
C GLU A 31 -26.66 22.75 -26.38
N MET A 32 -26.95 22.62 -27.68
CA MET A 32 -26.40 21.55 -28.51
C MET A 32 -24.88 21.63 -28.61
N ARG A 33 -24.32 22.84 -28.76
CA ARG A 33 -22.87 23.05 -28.82
C ARG A 33 -22.18 22.68 -27.50
N VAL A 34 -22.78 23.05 -26.37
CA VAL A 34 -22.28 22.70 -25.03
C VAL A 34 -22.39 21.20 -24.78
N ALA A 35 -23.50 20.58 -25.16
CA ALA A 35 -23.68 19.13 -25.06
C ALA A 35 -22.65 18.37 -25.90
N GLN A 36 -22.39 18.81 -27.13
CA GLN A 36 -21.36 18.23 -28.00
C GLN A 36 -19.96 18.38 -27.39
N ALA A 37 -19.59 19.57 -26.91
CA ALA A 37 -18.31 19.81 -26.26
C ALA A 37 -18.14 18.95 -24.99
N GLY A 38 -19.20 18.78 -24.20
CA GLY A 38 -19.21 17.93 -23.01
C GLY A 38 -19.02 16.43 -23.34
N LEU A 39 -19.57 15.97 -24.47
CA LEU A 39 -19.34 14.60 -24.96
C LEU A 39 -17.89 14.41 -25.43
N GLU A 40 -17.34 15.37 -26.19
CA GLU A 40 -15.94 15.33 -26.63
C GLU A 40 -14.97 15.33 -25.45
N GLN A 41 -15.18 16.18 -24.44
CA GLN A 41 -14.36 16.17 -23.22
C GLN A 41 -14.41 14.84 -22.48
N LYS A 42 -15.60 14.23 -22.36
CA LYS A 42 -15.73 12.90 -21.73
C LYS A 42 -15.00 11.81 -22.51
N MET A 43 -15.03 11.88 -23.83
CA MET A 43 -14.29 10.93 -24.67
C MET A 43 -12.78 11.12 -24.54
N GLU A 44 -12.29 12.36 -24.53
CA GLU A 44 -10.86 12.63 -24.37
C GLU A 44 -10.38 12.24 -22.98
N ALA A 45 -11.14 12.56 -21.93
CA ALA A 45 -10.85 12.13 -20.56
C ALA A 45 -10.82 10.60 -20.43
N GLY A 46 -11.80 9.89 -20.99
CA GLY A 46 -11.81 8.43 -20.98
C GLY A 46 -10.65 7.81 -21.78
N ARG A 47 -10.21 8.48 -22.86
CA ARG A 47 -9.05 8.07 -23.65
C ARG A 47 -7.74 8.29 -22.90
N GLU A 48 -7.62 9.41 -22.19
CA GLU A 48 -6.45 9.73 -21.37
C GLU A 48 -6.37 8.81 -20.15
N GLU A 49 -7.49 8.48 -19.51
CA GLU A 49 -7.54 7.48 -18.44
C GLU A 49 -7.09 6.10 -18.93
N MET A 50 -7.50 5.67 -20.12
CA MET A 50 -7.02 4.43 -20.73
C MET A 50 -5.51 4.47 -20.97
N ARG A 51 -5.00 5.58 -21.53
CA ARG A 51 -3.56 5.74 -21.79
C ARG A 51 -2.76 5.70 -20.48
N SER A 52 -3.18 6.45 -19.47
CA SER A 52 -2.56 6.45 -18.14
C SER A 52 -2.68 5.09 -17.44
N GLY A 53 -3.81 4.39 -17.61
CA GLY A 53 -4.00 3.01 -17.16
C GLY A 53 -2.98 2.06 -17.78
N GLN A 54 -2.79 2.15 -19.09
CA GLN A 54 -1.80 1.35 -19.81
C GLN A 54 -0.37 1.67 -19.37
N GLU A 55 0.00 2.95 -19.28
CA GLU A 55 1.34 3.37 -18.85
C GLU A 55 1.67 2.88 -17.43
N ARG A 56 0.70 2.95 -16.50
CA ARG A 56 0.86 2.40 -15.14
C ARG A 56 1.10 0.90 -15.15
N LEU A 57 0.32 0.15 -15.93
CA LEU A 57 0.51 -1.30 -16.05
C LEU A 57 1.89 -1.65 -16.63
N GLU A 58 2.34 -0.93 -17.65
CA GLU A 58 3.68 -1.13 -18.21
C GLU A 58 4.79 -0.78 -17.21
N GLN A 59 4.61 0.28 -16.40
CA GLN A 59 5.54 0.65 -15.34
C GLN A 59 5.58 -0.40 -14.22
N ASP A 60 4.42 -0.94 -13.83
CA ASP A 60 4.34 -2.01 -12.83
C ASP A 60 5.02 -3.29 -13.31
N LEU A 61 4.88 -3.62 -14.60
CA LEU A 61 5.57 -4.76 -15.20
C LEU A 61 7.09 -4.53 -15.26
N ARG A 62 7.53 -3.34 -15.70
CA ARG A 62 8.96 -2.98 -15.74
C ARG A 62 9.57 -3.00 -14.34
N SER A 63 8.93 -2.35 -13.37
CA SER A 63 9.42 -2.35 -11.99
C SER A 63 9.35 -3.74 -11.34
N GLY A 64 8.34 -4.55 -11.70
CA GLY A 64 8.25 -5.95 -11.31
C GLY A 64 9.43 -6.77 -11.80
N GLN A 65 9.79 -6.60 -13.07
CA GLN A 65 10.93 -7.26 -13.69
C GLN A 65 12.26 -6.82 -13.06
N GLU A 66 12.49 -5.52 -12.90
CA GLU A 66 13.71 -5.00 -12.27
C GLU A 66 13.90 -5.52 -10.83
N ARG A 67 12.81 -5.60 -10.05
CA ARG A 67 12.86 -6.20 -8.70
C ARG A 67 13.21 -7.68 -8.73
N MET A 68 12.71 -8.41 -9.73
CA MET A 68 13.02 -9.84 -9.90
C MET A 68 14.48 -10.02 -10.30
N ASP A 69 14.96 -9.27 -11.28
CA ASP A 69 16.33 -9.33 -11.77
C ASP A 69 17.33 -8.97 -10.66
N LYS A 70 17.04 -7.89 -9.92
CA LYS A 70 17.84 -7.50 -8.76
C LYS A 70 17.85 -8.58 -7.67
N GLY A 71 16.69 -9.17 -7.38
CA GLY A 71 16.59 -10.28 -6.42
C GLY A 71 17.36 -11.52 -6.87
N GLN A 72 17.35 -11.83 -8.18
CA GLN A 72 18.14 -12.91 -8.74
C GLN A 72 19.63 -12.63 -8.67
N GLU A 73 20.06 -11.40 -8.93
CA GLU A 73 21.47 -11.00 -8.86
C GLU A 73 21.98 -11.02 -7.41
N GLU A 74 21.17 -10.58 -6.44
CA GLU A 74 21.48 -10.72 -5.01
C GLU A 74 21.61 -12.20 -4.60
N VAL A 75 20.65 -13.06 -5.00
CA VAL A 75 20.70 -14.50 -4.70
C VAL A 75 21.90 -15.17 -5.38
N LYS A 76 22.22 -14.78 -6.62
CA LYS A 76 23.39 -15.28 -7.34
C LYS A 76 24.68 -14.82 -6.66
N GLY A 77 24.77 -13.55 -6.26
CA GLY A 77 25.91 -13.04 -5.50
C GLY A 77 26.10 -13.77 -4.17
N MET A 78 25.03 -14.14 -3.49
CA MET A 78 25.09 -14.95 -2.27
C MET A 78 25.64 -16.36 -2.48
N ILE A 79 25.59 -16.91 -3.70
CA ILE A 79 26.10 -18.25 -4.03
C ILE A 79 27.50 -18.16 -4.64
N ASP A 80 27.68 -17.26 -5.61
CA ASP A 80 28.93 -17.12 -6.35
C ASP A 80 30.04 -16.53 -5.48
N GLU A 81 29.73 -15.61 -4.57
CA GLU A 81 30.73 -14.97 -3.71
C GLU A 81 31.36 -15.96 -2.72
N PRO A 82 30.60 -16.80 -1.97
CA PRO A 82 31.21 -17.86 -1.15
C PRO A 82 31.98 -18.91 -1.97
N VAL A 83 31.50 -19.27 -3.17
CA VAL A 83 32.18 -20.24 -4.04
C VAL A 83 33.50 -19.68 -4.57
N ARG A 84 33.53 -18.41 -4.97
CA ARG A 84 34.74 -17.68 -5.37
C ARG A 84 35.71 -17.57 -4.20
N ILE A 85 35.23 -17.17 -3.03
CA ILE A 85 36.05 -17.02 -1.83
C ILE A 85 36.59 -18.38 -1.38
N THR A 86 35.82 -19.47 -1.42
CA THR A 86 36.32 -20.82 -1.04
C THR A 86 37.44 -21.29 -1.97
N ALA A 87 37.34 -21.01 -3.27
CA ALA A 87 38.43 -21.26 -4.21
C ALA A 87 39.69 -20.43 -3.90
N GLU A 88 39.53 -19.15 -3.53
CA GLU A 88 40.64 -18.27 -3.14
C GLU A 88 41.31 -18.70 -1.82
N VAL A 89 40.53 -19.14 -0.83
CA VAL A 89 41.08 -19.68 0.44
C VAL A 89 41.91 -20.93 0.17
N LEU A 90 41.41 -21.86 -0.64
CA LEU A 90 42.13 -23.10 -0.96
C LEU A 90 43.41 -22.84 -1.79
N GLN A 91 43.41 -21.85 -2.68
CA GLN A 91 44.61 -21.43 -3.42
C GLN A 91 45.66 -20.73 -2.54
N GLY A 92 45.23 -20.09 -1.44
CA GLY A 92 46.11 -19.41 -0.49
C GLY A 92 46.82 -20.33 0.50
N ILE A 93 46.39 -21.59 0.61
CA ILE A 93 47.03 -22.58 1.49
C ILE A 93 48.17 -23.27 0.72
N PRO A 94 49.41 -23.27 1.25
CA PRO A 94 50.51 -24.02 0.66
C PRO A 94 50.17 -25.50 0.49
N ALA A 95 50.55 -26.10 -0.64
CA ALA A 95 50.18 -27.47 -0.97
C ALA A 95 50.66 -28.51 0.07
N ASP A 96 51.79 -28.25 0.73
CA ASP A 96 52.36 -29.05 1.81
C ASP A 96 51.57 -28.95 3.14
N LYS A 97 50.67 -27.96 3.26
CA LYS A 97 49.82 -27.72 4.44
C LYS A 97 48.34 -28.06 4.20
N LEU A 98 47.95 -28.42 2.98
CA LEU A 98 46.59 -28.86 2.65
C LEU A 98 46.20 -30.20 3.30
N THR A 99 47.16 -30.92 3.89
CA THR A 99 46.90 -32.12 4.69
C THR A 99 46.83 -31.85 6.20
N ASP A 100 47.22 -30.66 6.64
CA ASP A 100 47.16 -30.26 8.04
C ASP A 100 45.82 -29.59 8.36
N LEU A 101 44.96 -30.31 9.09
CA LEU A 101 43.61 -29.88 9.42
C LEU A 101 43.60 -28.54 10.18
N ALA A 102 44.55 -28.30 11.08
CA ALA A 102 44.61 -27.07 11.87
C ALA A 102 44.94 -25.83 11.01
N SER A 103 45.79 -25.99 10.00
CA SER A 103 46.10 -24.93 9.04
C SER A 103 44.90 -24.59 8.14
N ILE A 104 44.11 -25.61 7.76
CA ILE A 104 42.89 -25.43 6.98
C ILE A 104 41.81 -24.73 7.83
N GLU A 105 41.58 -25.20 9.06
CA GLU A 105 40.61 -24.63 9.99
C GLU A 105 40.88 -23.15 10.25
N LYS A 106 42.13 -22.78 10.56
CA LYS A 106 42.53 -21.39 10.78
C LYS A 106 42.35 -20.50 9.53
N ALA A 107 42.62 -21.04 8.34
CA ALA A 107 42.43 -20.31 7.10
C ALA A 107 40.94 -20.10 6.78
N LEU A 108 40.11 -21.10 7.06
CA LEU A 108 38.65 -21.03 6.94
C LEU A 108 38.06 -20.06 7.96
N GLU A 109 38.43 -20.14 9.24
CA GLU A 109 37.99 -19.19 10.27
C GLU A 109 38.40 -17.75 9.95
N SER A 110 39.61 -17.54 9.45
CA SER A 110 40.07 -16.19 9.06
C SER A 110 39.25 -15.57 7.92
N ARG A 111 38.57 -16.38 7.10
CA ARG A 111 37.88 -15.94 5.88
C ARG A 111 36.36 -16.11 5.91
N PHE A 112 35.87 -17.07 6.68
CA PHE A 112 34.46 -17.43 6.83
C PHE A 112 34.01 -17.43 8.29
N GLY A 113 34.89 -17.04 9.23
CA GLY A 113 34.54 -16.95 10.64
C GLY A 113 33.30 -16.09 10.88
N ASP A 114 32.75 -16.21 12.08
CA ASP A 114 31.42 -15.72 12.48
C ASP A 114 31.09 -14.30 12.03
N SER A 115 32.08 -13.43 11.84
CA SER A 115 31.90 -12.07 11.29
C SER A 115 31.08 -12.01 10.00
N HIS A 116 31.34 -12.87 9.01
CA HIS A 116 30.60 -12.86 7.74
C HIS A 116 29.18 -13.43 7.92
N LEU A 117 29.03 -14.45 8.76
CA LEU A 117 27.74 -15.06 9.07
C LEU A 117 26.84 -14.10 9.87
N ILE A 118 27.41 -13.32 10.80
CA ILE A 118 26.74 -12.25 11.54
C ILE A 118 26.23 -11.17 10.58
N GLN A 119 27.03 -10.75 9.58
CA GLN A 119 26.60 -9.75 8.60
C GLN A 119 25.46 -10.26 7.71
N PHE A 120 25.46 -11.55 7.38
CA PHE A 120 24.34 -12.19 6.69
C PHE A 120 23.03 -12.06 7.50
N TYR A 121 23.03 -12.46 8.78
CA TYR A 121 21.83 -12.36 9.63
C TYR A 121 21.39 -10.92 9.88
N ARG A 122 22.33 -9.96 10.00
CA ARG A 122 22.00 -8.53 10.06
C ARG A 122 21.29 -8.03 8.81
N THR A 123 21.66 -8.55 7.65
CA THR A 123 21.02 -8.22 6.37
C THR A 123 19.63 -8.86 6.27
N GLU A 124 19.51 -10.12 6.71
CA GLU A 124 18.22 -10.81 6.81
C GLU A 124 17.25 -10.06 7.73
N LEU A 125 17.70 -9.57 8.90
CA LEU A 125 16.89 -8.72 9.80
C LEU A 125 16.39 -7.44 9.12
N LYS A 126 17.28 -6.70 8.43
CA LYS A 126 16.93 -5.42 7.79
C LYS A 126 15.89 -5.57 6.69
N THR A 127 15.96 -6.68 5.95
CA THR A 127 15.09 -6.97 4.81
C THR A 127 13.85 -7.77 5.19
N ARG A 128 13.76 -8.25 6.43
CA ARG A 128 12.64 -9.05 6.92
C ARG A 128 11.32 -8.31 6.81
N ARG A 129 10.33 -8.93 6.19
CA ARG A 129 8.94 -8.44 6.11
C ARG A 129 7.96 -9.58 6.36
N GLN A 130 6.87 -9.31 7.05
CA GLN A 130 5.81 -10.27 7.36
C GLN A 130 5.15 -10.79 6.08
N LYS A 131 5.05 -12.12 5.94
CA LYS A 131 4.36 -12.75 4.81
C LYS A 131 2.83 -12.66 4.96
N PRO A 132 2.02 -12.72 3.88
CA PRO A 132 0.57 -12.55 3.94
C PRO A 132 -0.18 -13.46 4.94
N GLU A 133 0.29 -14.69 5.12
CA GLU A 133 -0.32 -15.71 5.98
C GLU A 133 0.49 -15.95 7.27
N GLU A 134 1.57 -15.19 7.45
CA GLU A 134 2.42 -15.33 8.62
C GLU A 134 1.81 -14.57 9.81
N SER A 135 1.62 -15.28 10.92
CA SER A 135 1.15 -14.68 12.15
C SER A 135 2.24 -13.80 12.78
N LEU A 136 1.81 -12.80 13.56
CA LEU A 136 2.74 -11.92 14.28
C LEU A 136 3.65 -12.70 15.23
N GLN A 137 3.18 -13.82 15.78
CA GLN A 137 3.97 -14.68 16.65
C GLN A 137 5.12 -15.35 15.91
N VAL A 138 4.86 -15.88 14.71
CA VAL A 138 5.90 -16.52 13.88
C VAL A 138 6.92 -15.47 13.45
N LEU A 139 6.47 -14.28 13.05
CA LEU A 139 7.35 -13.16 12.75
C LEU A 139 8.24 -12.79 13.94
N ALA A 140 7.66 -12.62 15.13
CA ALA A 140 8.40 -12.26 16.33
C ALA A 140 9.45 -13.32 16.72
N ALA A 141 9.08 -14.60 16.65
CA ALA A 141 10.00 -15.71 16.92
C ALA A 141 11.18 -15.74 15.94
N ASP A 142 10.93 -15.43 14.66
CA ASP A 142 11.97 -15.37 13.64
C ASP A 142 12.87 -14.13 13.83
N VAL A 143 12.31 -12.98 14.21
CA VAL A 143 13.08 -11.79 14.59
C VAL A 143 13.96 -12.09 15.79
N GLU A 144 13.42 -12.71 16.84
CA GLU A 144 14.18 -13.14 18.02
C GLU A 144 15.33 -14.09 17.65
N ARG A 145 15.04 -15.12 16.85
CA ARG A 145 16.05 -16.05 16.32
C ARG A 145 17.17 -15.31 15.58
N LEU A 146 16.81 -14.43 14.65
CA LEU A 146 17.80 -13.67 13.88
C LEU A 146 18.59 -12.68 14.74
N MET A 147 17.95 -12.06 15.73
CA MET A 147 18.60 -11.18 16.69
C MET A 147 19.63 -11.93 17.53
N SER A 148 19.32 -13.15 17.99
CA SER A 148 20.28 -14.01 18.69
C SER A 148 21.48 -14.40 17.83
N LEU A 149 21.32 -14.48 16.51
CA LEU A 149 22.39 -14.84 15.57
C LEU A 149 23.20 -13.62 15.08
N ALA A 150 22.56 -12.45 14.95
CA ALA A 150 23.16 -11.21 14.42
C ALA A 150 23.83 -10.34 15.51
N TYR A 151 23.44 -10.53 16.77
CA TYR A 151 23.83 -9.71 17.91
C TYR A 151 24.08 -10.57 19.16
N THR A 152 24.93 -11.58 19.02
CA THR A 152 25.26 -12.58 20.06
C THR A 152 25.85 -11.98 21.35
N GLU A 153 26.60 -10.87 21.26
CA GLU A 153 27.28 -10.23 22.39
C GLU A 153 26.62 -8.91 22.84
N CYS A 154 25.41 -8.62 22.38
CA CYS A 154 24.72 -7.37 22.68
C CYS A 154 24.13 -7.38 24.11
N PRO A 155 24.27 -6.28 24.89
CA PRO A 155 23.53 -6.09 26.13
C PRO A 155 22.02 -6.23 25.94
N LEU A 156 21.33 -6.82 26.92
CA LEU A 156 19.92 -7.21 26.79
C LEU A 156 18.98 -6.04 26.54
N ASP A 157 19.20 -4.90 27.19
CA ASP A 157 18.39 -3.68 27.04
C ASP A 157 18.46 -3.09 25.62
N ILE A 158 19.66 -3.10 25.04
CA ILE A 158 19.90 -2.70 23.65
C ILE A 158 19.29 -3.74 22.70
N TRP A 159 19.46 -5.02 23.02
CA TRP A 159 18.92 -6.13 22.24
C TRP A 159 17.39 -6.04 22.14
N GLU A 160 16.69 -5.85 23.26
CA GLU A 160 15.22 -5.76 23.29
C GLU A 160 14.71 -4.55 22.50
N SER A 161 15.32 -3.39 22.70
CA SER A 161 14.96 -2.16 21.98
C SER A 161 15.13 -2.32 20.46
N LEU A 162 16.23 -2.95 20.03
CA LEU A 162 16.52 -3.20 18.63
C LEU A 162 15.58 -4.28 18.05
N ALA A 163 15.25 -5.31 18.82
CA ALA A 163 14.30 -6.34 18.43
C ALA A 163 12.89 -5.76 18.22
N VAL A 164 12.44 -4.85 19.09
CA VAL A 164 11.17 -4.12 18.91
C VAL A 164 11.19 -3.35 17.60
N GLN A 165 12.28 -2.61 17.32
CA GLN A 165 12.41 -1.84 16.09
C GLN A 165 12.31 -2.73 14.84
N PHE A 166 13.10 -3.81 14.76
CA PHE A 166 13.07 -4.73 13.62
C PHE A 166 11.72 -5.43 13.49
N PHE A 167 11.10 -5.85 14.60
CA PHE A 167 9.77 -6.45 14.58
C PHE A 167 8.73 -5.49 14.00
N VAL A 168 8.68 -4.24 14.50
CA VAL A 168 7.75 -3.22 14.04
C VAL A 168 8.00 -2.87 12.58
N ASP A 169 9.25 -2.69 12.16
CA ASP A 169 9.62 -2.43 10.76
C ASP A 169 9.21 -3.57 9.82
N ALA A 170 9.19 -4.81 10.32
CA ALA A 170 8.82 -5.99 9.55
C ALA A 170 7.30 -6.21 9.42
N ILE A 171 6.46 -5.61 10.26
CA ILE A 171 4.99 -5.76 10.20
C ILE A 171 4.46 -5.26 8.85
N ARG A 172 3.66 -6.08 8.16
CA ARG A 172 3.12 -5.77 6.82
C ARG A 172 1.98 -4.76 6.88
N TYR A 173 1.10 -4.88 7.87
CA TYR A 173 -0.09 -4.04 7.98
C TYR A 173 0.26 -2.69 8.59
N GLU A 174 0.33 -1.65 7.76
CA GLU A 174 0.74 -0.29 8.14
C GLU A 174 0.02 0.23 9.39
N LYS A 175 -1.31 0.02 9.50
CA LYS A 175 -2.06 0.47 10.68
C LYS A 175 -1.62 -0.23 11.98
N THR A 176 -1.29 -1.51 11.91
CA THR A 176 -0.75 -2.26 13.07
C THR A 176 0.66 -1.78 13.38
N GLN A 177 1.51 -1.67 12.36
CA GLN A 177 2.88 -1.16 12.47
C GLN A 177 2.95 0.22 13.14
N LEU A 178 2.22 1.21 12.62
CA LEU A 178 2.21 2.57 13.13
C LEU A 178 1.68 2.63 14.57
N SER A 179 0.62 1.87 14.87
CA SER A 179 0.05 1.82 16.22
C SER A 179 1.04 1.25 17.23
N THR A 180 1.77 0.20 16.86
CA THR A 180 2.80 -0.40 17.73
C THR A 180 4.01 0.52 17.87
N ARG A 181 4.42 1.23 16.81
CA ARG A 181 5.54 2.19 16.87
C ARG A 181 5.28 3.37 17.80
N LEU A 182 4.03 3.82 17.88
CA LEU A 182 3.62 4.93 18.75
C LEU A 182 3.57 4.54 20.22
N MET A 183 3.64 3.25 20.53
CA MET A 183 3.81 2.79 21.91
C MET A 183 5.30 2.73 22.22
N ASP A 184 5.70 3.35 23.34
CA ASP A 184 7.06 3.32 23.87
C ASP A 184 7.39 1.95 24.50
N LEU A 185 7.34 0.90 23.68
CA LEU A 185 7.57 -0.48 24.09
C LEU A 185 9.07 -0.77 24.07
N THR A 186 9.57 -1.26 25.19
CA THR A 186 10.99 -1.58 25.34
C THR A 186 11.27 -3.06 25.17
N ASP A 187 10.25 -3.93 25.27
CA ASP A 187 10.40 -5.37 25.16
C ASP A 187 9.62 -5.97 23.97
N LEU A 188 10.27 -6.91 23.26
CA LEU A 188 9.71 -7.56 22.07
C LEU A 188 8.38 -8.27 22.37
N LYS A 189 8.26 -8.86 23.56
CA LYS A 189 7.07 -9.61 23.97
C LYS A 189 5.86 -8.68 24.13
N SER A 190 6.02 -7.50 24.74
CA SER A 190 4.96 -6.51 24.84
C SER A 190 4.61 -5.92 23.48
N ALA A 191 5.59 -5.68 22.61
CA ALA A 191 5.34 -5.29 21.21
C ALA A 191 4.47 -6.30 20.47
N LEU A 192 4.75 -7.59 20.63
CA LEU A 192 3.94 -8.67 20.08
C LEU A 192 2.52 -8.68 20.68
N VAL A 193 2.41 -8.66 22.01
CA VAL A 193 1.11 -8.71 22.72
C VAL A 193 0.24 -7.51 22.35
N TYR A 194 0.80 -6.31 22.31
CA TYR A 194 0.09 -5.11 21.89
C TYR A 194 -0.41 -5.22 20.45
N SER A 195 0.47 -5.63 19.53
CA SER A 195 0.14 -5.76 18.10
C SER A 195 -1.04 -6.74 17.90
N ILE A 196 -1.02 -7.89 18.57
CA ILE A 196 -2.11 -8.87 18.53
C ILE A 196 -3.41 -8.30 19.09
N LYS A 197 -3.35 -7.60 20.24
CA LYS A 197 -4.53 -6.95 20.84
C LYS A 197 -5.13 -5.93 19.89
N PHE A 198 -4.29 -5.13 19.24
CA PHE A 198 -4.73 -4.12 18.29
C PHE A 198 -5.43 -4.73 17.06
N GLU A 199 -4.87 -5.78 16.47
CA GLU A 199 -5.49 -6.48 15.35
C GLU A 199 -6.82 -7.14 15.72
N SER A 200 -6.88 -7.71 16.92
CA SER A 200 -8.10 -8.30 17.48
C SER A 200 -9.20 -7.24 17.66
N ALA A 201 -8.86 -6.10 18.28
CA ALA A 201 -9.78 -5.00 18.51
C ALA A 201 -10.27 -4.36 17.20
N LYS A 202 -9.38 -4.18 16.22
CA LYS A 202 -9.72 -3.66 14.88
C LYS A 202 -10.71 -4.58 14.16
N THR A 203 -10.50 -5.89 14.23
CA THR A 203 -11.40 -6.88 13.63
C THR A 203 -12.77 -6.85 14.30
N ALA A 204 -12.81 -6.83 15.64
CA ALA A 204 -14.05 -6.70 16.41
C ALA A 204 -14.80 -5.39 16.11
N SER A 205 -14.09 -4.26 15.98
CA SER A 205 -14.69 -2.96 15.66
C SER A 205 -15.31 -2.93 14.26
N LYS A 206 -14.64 -3.51 13.25
CA LYS A 206 -15.21 -3.67 11.91
C LYS A 206 -16.49 -4.50 11.95
N ILE A 207 -16.49 -5.62 12.67
CA ILE A 207 -17.68 -6.47 12.83
C ILE A 207 -18.80 -5.71 13.54
N SER A 208 -18.50 -4.94 14.59
CA SER A 208 -19.48 -4.14 15.33
C SER A 208 -20.18 -3.08 14.48
N ILE A 209 -19.46 -2.41 13.56
CA ILE A 209 -20.03 -1.41 12.65
C ILE A 209 -20.95 -2.08 11.62
N HIS A 210 -20.55 -3.22 11.05
CA HIS A 210 -21.37 -3.95 10.08
C HIS A 210 -22.62 -4.56 10.72
N ALA A 211 -22.52 -5.05 11.96
CA ALA A 211 -23.66 -5.56 12.71
C ALA A 211 -24.72 -4.48 13.01
N ARG A 212 -24.30 -3.23 13.28
CA ARG A 212 -25.22 -2.12 13.60
C ARG A 212 -25.92 -1.53 12.37
N SER A 213 -25.40 -1.76 11.16
CA SER A 213 -26.00 -1.28 9.91
C SER A 213 -27.07 -2.21 9.35
N ILE A 214 -27.22 -3.43 9.90
CA ILE A 214 -28.23 -4.41 9.48
C ILE A 214 -29.59 -4.20 10.17
N ASP A 215 -29.67 -3.40 11.24
CA ASP A 215 -30.91 -3.16 12.00
C ASP A 215 -31.73 -1.94 11.54
N THR A 216 -31.44 -1.34 10.37
CA THR A 216 -32.22 -0.20 9.85
C THR A 216 -32.76 -0.44 8.44
N GLU A 217 -33.38 -1.59 8.19
CA GLU A 217 -34.37 -1.75 7.13
C GLU A 217 -35.46 -2.73 7.58
N ASP A 218 -36.48 -2.24 8.29
CA ASP A 218 -37.90 -2.46 7.95
C ASP A 218 -38.79 -1.74 8.98
N GLY A 219 -39.73 -0.94 8.49
CA GLY A 219 -40.55 -0.07 9.32
C GLY A 219 -41.35 0.93 8.50
N THR A 220 -42.06 0.40 7.52
CA THR A 220 -43.04 1.09 6.69
C THR A 220 -44.12 1.75 7.57
N TRP A 221 -43.93 3.01 8.00
CA TRP A 221 -45.00 3.80 8.62
C TRP A 221 -45.66 4.70 7.57
N LYS A 222 -46.72 4.14 7.00
CA LYS A 222 -47.69 4.80 6.14
C LYS A 222 -48.43 5.86 6.98
N GLU A 223 -48.08 7.12 6.77
CA GLU A 223 -48.77 8.27 7.36
C GLU A 223 -50.21 8.28 6.82
N ARG A 224 -51.17 7.92 7.68
CA ARG A 224 -52.60 8.12 7.43
C ARG A 224 -52.96 9.49 7.96
N ASP A 225 -53.37 10.35 7.04
CA ASP A 225 -54.18 11.53 7.33
C ASP A 225 -55.42 11.11 8.13
N ASP A 226 -55.54 11.58 9.37
CA ASP A 226 -56.84 11.62 10.05
C ASP A 226 -56.98 12.94 10.82
N LYS A 227 -57.84 13.77 10.20
CA LYS A 227 -58.45 15.02 10.63
C LYS A 227 -59.12 14.86 12.01
N PHE A 228 -58.78 15.70 12.98
CA PHE A 228 -59.64 15.97 14.12
C PHE A 228 -60.15 17.41 14.07
N GLU A 229 -61.45 17.53 13.78
CA GLU A 229 -62.23 18.75 14.00
C GLU A 229 -62.39 19.01 15.51
N SER A 230 -62.35 20.28 15.89
CA SER A 230 -62.86 20.74 17.17
C SER A 230 -64.38 20.91 17.06
N LEU A 231 -65.13 19.99 17.68
CA LEU A 231 -66.24 20.19 18.65
C LEU A 231 -67.05 18.90 18.82
#